data_AF-A0A2I2DVE3-F1
#
_entry.id   AF-A0A2I2DVE3-F1
#
_cell.length_a   1.000
_cell.length_b   1.000
_cell.length_c   1.000
_cell.angle_alpha   90.00
_cell.angle_beta   90.00
_cell.angle_gamma   90.00
#
_symmetry.space_group_name_H-M   'P 1'
#
loop_
_entity.id
_entity.type
_entity.pdbx_description
1 polymer ?
#
loop_
_entity_poly.entity_id
_entity_poly.type
_entity_poly.pdbx_seq_one_letter_code
_entity_poly.pdbx_strand_id
1 'polypeptide(L)' 'MLVYFEEFQNGIKATLREKQFKKWKRDWKIKLIEEMNPSWTDLSLN' A
#
# COMPACT_ATOMS: atom_id res chain seq x y z
N MET A 1 -2.30 7.33 -10.13
CA MET A 1 -1.27 6.29 -10.36
C MET A 1 -0.73 5.70 -9.05
N LEU A 2 -0.92 4.37 -8.88
CA LEU A 2 -0.54 3.47 -7.77
C LEU A 2 -0.99 3.92 -6.37
N VAL A 3 -2.15 3.42 -5.93
CA VAL A 3 -2.84 3.92 -4.73
C VAL A 3 -3.11 2.80 -3.72
N TYR A 4 -2.04 2.11 -3.30
CA TYR A 4 -2.13 1.30 -2.08
C TYR A 4 -1.84 2.20 -0.88
N PHE A 5 -2.82 2.33 0.00
CA PHE A 5 -2.71 2.96 1.31
C PHE A 5 -3.30 2.04 2.38
N GLU A 6 -2.77 2.13 3.59
CA GLU A 6 -3.32 1.44 4.77
C GLU A 6 -3.54 2.47 5.86
N GLU A 7 -4.72 2.42 6.51
CA GLU A 7 -5.01 3.27 7.66
C GLU A 7 -4.62 2.56 8.96
N PHE A 8 -3.93 3.29 9.84
CA PHE A 8 -3.51 2.78 11.14
C PHE A 8 -3.95 3.74 12.24
N GLN A 9 -4.60 3.21 13.28
CA GLN A 9 -4.97 3.99 14.46
C GLN A 9 -3.78 4.37 15.36
N ASN A 10 -2.60 3.79 15.12
CA ASN A 10 -1.40 4.01 15.92
C ASN A 10 -0.21 4.32 15.00
N GLY A 11 0.41 5.49 15.20
CA GLY A 11 1.57 5.94 14.42
C GLY A 11 2.79 5.01 14.51
N ILE A 12 2.97 4.29 15.62
CA ILE A 12 4.04 3.29 15.75
C ILE A 12 3.82 2.13 14.77
N LYS A 13 2.58 1.67 14.63
CA LYS A 13 2.23 0.60 13.67
C LYS A 13 2.46 1.06 12.24
N ALA A 14 2.04 2.29 11.90
CA ALA A 14 2.31 2.89 10.59
C ALA A 14 3.82 2.96 10.31
N THR A 15 4.61 3.47 11.27
CA THR A 15 6.07 3.59 11.14
C THR A 15 6.75 2.24 10.92
N LEU A 16 6.35 1.21 11.67
CA LEU A 16 6.90 -0.14 11.51
C LEU A 16 6.56 -0.72 10.14
N ARG A 17 5.32 -0.53 9.69
CA ARG A 17 4.86 -0.98 8.37
C ARG A 17 5.62 -0.31 7.24
N GLU A 18 5.76 1.01 7.28
CA GLU A 18 6.55 1.77 6.31
C GLU A 18 8.00 1.27 6.23
N LYS A 19 8.63 1.01 7.38
CA LYS A 19 9.99 0.46 7.44
C LYS A 19 10.10 -0.93 6.81
N GLN A 20 9.08 -1.78 6.97
CA GLN A 20 9.03 -3.09 6.28
C GLN A 20 8.96 -2.90 4.75
N PHE A 21 8.08 -2.02 4.28
CA PHE A 21 7.90 -1.75 2.84
C PHE A 21 9.15 -1.26 2.12
N LYS A 22 10.05 -0.55 2.82
CA LYS A 22 11.32 -0.11 2.26
C LYS A 22 12.22 -1.28 1.82
N LYS A 23 12.07 -2.46 2.42
CA LYS A 23 12.86 -3.67 2.09
C LYS A 23 12.13 -4.66 1.19
N TRP A 24 10.86 -4.40 0.85
CA TRP A 24 10.06 -5.34 0.10
C TRP A 24 10.38 -5.34 -1.39
N LYS A 25 10.35 -6.53 -1.99
CA LYS A 25 10.44 -6.71 -3.44
C LYS A 25 9.22 -6.06 -4.11
N ARG A 26 9.42 -5.58 -5.34
CA ARG A 26 8.38 -4.89 -6.12
C ARG A 26 7.13 -5.77 -6.29
N ASP A 27 7.31 -7.06 -6.54
CA ASP A 27 6.21 -8.01 -6.77
C ASP A 27 5.24 -8.09 -5.59
N TRP A 28 5.76 -7.98 -4.36
CA TRP A 28 4.92 -8.03 -3.16
C TRP A 28 4.06 -6.79 -3.02
N LYS A 29 4.58 -5.63 -3.45
CA LYS A 29 3.81 -4.38 -3.48
C LYS A 29 2.71 -4.46 -4.54
N ILE A 30 3.03 -4.98 -5.72
CA ILE A 30 2.05 -5.18 -6.80
C ILE A 30 0.92 -6.09 -6.33
N LYS A 31 1.24 -7.22 -5.70
CA LYS A 31 0.24 -8.14 -5.17
C LYS A 31 -0.74 -7.46 -4.20
N LEU A 32 -0.22 -6.65 -3.27
CA LEU A 32 -1.07 -5.90 -2.35
C LEU A 32 -1.95 -4.85 -3.03
N ILE A 33 -1.43 -4.20 -4.07
CA ILE A 33 -2.20 -3.26 -4.88
C ILE A 33 -3.33 -4.02 -5.60
N GLU A 34 -3.05 -5.19 -6.19
CA GLU A 34 -4.05 -6.03 -6.85
C GLU A 34 -5.09 -6.57 -5.88
N GLU A 35 -4.69 -6.94 -4.66
CA GLU A 35 -5.63 -7.40 -3.62
C GLU A 35 -6.59 -6.27 -3.18
N MET A 36 -6.11 -5.03 -3.09
CA MET A 36 -6.92 -3.91 -2.60
C MET A 36 -7.65 -3.13 -3.70
N ASN A 37 -7.09 -3.10 -4.91
CA ASN A 37 -7.63 -2.42 -6.08
C ASN A 37 -7.50 -3.33 -7.31
N PRO A 38 -8.28 -4.43 -7.37
CA PRO A 38 -8.18 -5.41 -8.46
C PRO A 38 -8.55 -4.82 -9.83
N SER A 39 -9.39 -3.78 -9.85
CA SER A 39 -9.80 -3.07 -11.07
C SER A 39 -8.79 -2.01 -11.53
N TRP A 40 -7.70 -1.80 -10.79
CA TRP A 40 -6.69 -0.77 -11.08
C TRP A 40 -7.28 0.63 -11.27
N THR A 41 -8.39 0.92 -10.59
CA THR A 41 -9.08 2.20 -10.69
C THR A 41 -8.22 3.30 -10.08
N ASP A 42 -8.02 4.42 -10.78
CA ASP A 42 -7.18 5.49 -10.26
C ASP A 42 -7.91 6.26 -9.16
N LEU A 43 -7.51 6.03 -7.91
CA LEU A 43 -8.10 6.70 -6.75
C LEU A 43 -7.66 8.17 -6.62
N SER A 44 -6.73 8.67 -7.45
CA SER A 44 -6.35 10.10 -7.43
C SER A 44 -7.36 11.01 -8.14
N LEU A 45 -8.35 10.44 -8.81
CA LEU A 45 -9.41 11.18 -9.53
C LEU A 45 -10.68 11.36 -8.68
N ASN A 46 -10.64 10.96 -7.40
CA ASN A 46 -11.76 10.95 -6.48
C ASN A 46 -11.70 12.09 -5.46
#